data_AF-A0AAP7M5C8-F1
#
_entry.id   AF-A0AAP7M5C8-F1
#
_cell.length_a   1.000
_cell.length_b   1.000
_cell.length_c   1.000
_cell.angle_alpha   90.00
_cell.angle_beta   90.00
_cell.angle_gamma   90.00
#
_symmetry.space_group_name_H-M   'P 1'
#
loop_
_entity.id
_entity.type
_entity.pdbx_description
1 polymer ?
#
loop_
_entity_poly.entity_id
_entity_poly.type
_entity_poly.pdbx_seq_one_letter_code
_entity_poly.pdbx_strand_id
1 'polypeptide(L)'
;MTETMVGKREFLIEYSMLTGASAQDLVQVAIMYDQSLPVAQTALRSMPSIGFMSNSKRLAAFFSVCRHLENLVLRGHCDATQAIFSLALLRKSSSDFRKCIDLFDSMAPRIGLVERSSMSRIARGYLASLERDLT
;
A
#
# COMPACT_ATOMS: atom_id res chain seq x y z
N MET A 1 8.95 14.25 -12.38
CA MET A 1 9.95 13.31 -11.85
C MET A 1 9.35 11.93 -11.93
N THR A 2 9.95 11.01 -12.68
CA THR A 2 9.57 9.59 -12.68
C THR A 2 10.08 8.97 -11.39
N GLU A 3 9.18 8.63 -10.46
CA GLU A 3 9.53 7.88 -9.26
C GLU A 3 10.02 6.49 -9.68
N THR A 4 11.29 6.19 -9.39
CA THR A 4 11.88 4.88 -9.67
C THR A 4 11.39 3.89 -8.61
N MET A 5 10.71 2.82 -9.04
CA MET A 5 10.31 1.76 -8.12
C MET A 5 11.54 1.15 -7.44
N VAL A 6 11.44 0.87 -6.12
CA VAL A 6 12.51 0.20 -5.38
C VAL A 6 12.81 -1.12 -6.07
N GLY A 7 14.08 -1.37 -6.42
CA GLY A 7 14.47 -2.60 -7.09
C GLY A 7 14.17 -3.83 -6.24
N LYS A 8 13.79 -4.93 -6.91
CA LYS A 8 13.41 -6.20 -6.27
C LYS A 8 14.47 -6.70 -5.30
N ARG A 9 15.75 -6.58 -5.68
CA ARG A 9 16.88 -7.04 -4.87
C ARG A 9 16.96 -6.26 -3.56
N GLU A 10 16.89 -4.94 -3.63
CA GLU A 10 16.93 -4.04 -2.47
C GLU A 10 15.75 -4.32 -1.53
N PHE A 11 14.55 -4.50 -2.10
CA PHE A 11 13.35 -4.85 -1.34
C PHE A 11 13.51 -6.18 -0.56
N LEU A 12 14.01 -7.23 -1.22
CA LEU A 12 14.19 -8.54 -0.59
C LEU A 12 15.29 -8.54 0.48
N ILE A 13 16.38 -7.79 0.26
CA ILE A 13 17.45 -7.63 1.27
C ILE A 13 16.87 -6.96 2.52
N GLU A 14 16.14 -5.86 2.36
CA GLU A 14 15.55 -5.16 3.49
C GLU A 14 14.54 -6.04 4.23
N TYR A 15 13.67 -6.74 3.49
CA TYR A 15 12.70 -7.67 4.08
C TYR A 15 13.39 -8.77 4.88
N SER A 16 14.46 -9.37 4.33
CA SER A 16 15.26 -10.39 5.01
C SER A 16 15.87 -9.88 6.31
N MET A 17 16.45 -8.68 6.30
CA MET A 17 17.06 -8.07 7.48
C MET A 17 16.05 -7.74 8.58
N LEU A 18 14.84 -7.31 8.21
CA LEU A 18 13.80 -6.92 9.18
C LEU A 18 13.08 -8.13 9.80
N THR A 19 12.88 -9.20 9.03
CA THR A 19 12.02 -10.32 9.44
C THR A 19 12.78 -11.57 9.83
N GLY A 20 14.06 -11.69 9.45
CA GLY A 20 14.80 -12.95 9.58
C GLY A 20 14.24 -14.06 8.68
N ALA A 21 13.51 -13.70 7.62
CA ALA A 21 12.83 -14.63 6.72
C ALA A 21 13.77 -15.70 6.15
N SER A 22 13.23 -16.93 6.04
CA SER A 22 13.96 -18.05 5.43
C SER A 22 14.13 -17.86 3.92
N ALA A 23 15.01 -18.66 3.31
CA ALA A 23 15.16 -18.65 1.85
C ALA A 23 13.85 -18.96 1.11
N GLN A 24 13.01 -19.84 1.67
CA GLN A 24 11.72 -20.19 1.07
C GLN A 24 10.73 -19.02 1.14
N ASP A 25 10.70 -18.29 2.26
CA ASP A 25 9.87 -17.09 2.41
C ASP A 25 10.31 -16.00 1.41
N LEU A 26 11.62 -15.80 1.25
CA LEU A 26 12.16 -14.83 0.29
C LEU A 26 11.77 -15.16 -1.15
N VAL A 27 11.69 -16.44 -1.53
CA VAL A 27 11.18 -16.84 -2.86
C VAL A 27 9.71 -16.47 -3.02
N GLN A 28 8.87 -16.72 -2.00
CA GLN A 28 7.45 -16.37 -2.06
C GLN A 28 7.25 -14.84 -2.14
N VAL A 29 8.00 -14.09 -1.35
CA VAL A 29 7.99 -12.63 -1.38
C VAL A 29 8.48 -12.11 -2.72
N ALA A 30 9.48 -12.75 -3.33
CA ALA A 30 9.98 -12.41 -4.66
C ALA A 30 8.92 -12.62 -5.75
N ILE A 31 8.13 -13.69 -5.66
CA ILE A 31 7.00 -13.95 -6.58
C ILE A 31 5.90 -12.90 -6.37
N MET A 32 5.54 -12.64 -5.11
CA MET A 32 4.52 -11.65 -4.77
C MET A 32 4.92 -10.23 -5.23
N TYR A 33 6.20 -9.89 -5.11
CA TYR A 33 6.77 -8.64 -5.62
C TYR A 33 6.53 -8.51 -7.13
N ASP A 34 6.88 -9.53 -7.93
CA ASP A 34 6.74 -9.46 -9.38
C ASP A 34 5.27 -9.32 -9.81
N GLN A 35 4.39 -10.05 -9.14
CA GLN A 35 2.95 -10.02 -9.43
C GLN A 35 2.31 -8.68 -9.01
N SER A 36 2.76 -8.09 -7.91
CA SER A 36 2.15 -6.88 -7.33
C SER A 36 2.74 -5.58 -7.87
N LEU A 37 3.93 -5.61 -8.46
CA LEU A 37 4.57 -4.44 -9.05
C LEU A 37 3.74 -3.75 -10.15
N PRO A 38 3.21 -4.46 -11.18
CA PRO A 38 2.40 -3.82 -12.22
C PRO A 38 1.08 -3.26 -11.67
N VAL A 39 0.52 -3.90 -10.64
CA VAL A 39 -0.68 -3.44 -9.92
C VAL A 39 -0.37 -2.15 -9.18
N ALA A 40 0.75 -2.10 -8.45
CA ALA A 40 1.22 -0.91 -7.75
C ALA A 40 1.44 0.26 -8.72
N GLN A 41 2.15 0.04 -9.83
CA GLN A 41 2.39 1.06 -10.85
C GLN A 41 1.08 1.61 -11.44
N THR A 42 0.10 0.75 -11.68
CA THR A 42 -1.20 1.16 -12.20
C THR A 42 -1.98 1.98 -11.17
N ALA A 43 -1.95 1.57 -9.90
CA ALA A 43 -2.57 2.33 -8.83
C ALA A 43 -1.89 3.69 -8.60
N LEU A 44 -0.56 3.77 -8.69
CA LEU A 44 0.17 5.04 -8.59
C LEU A 44 -0.21 6.01 -9.70
N ARG A 45 -0.37 5.54 -10.94
CA ARG A 45 -0.83 6.37 -12.06
C ARG A 45 -2.24 6.93 -11.86
N SER A 46 -3.06 6.27 -11.04
CA SER A 46 -4.40 6.76 -10.67
C SER A 46 -4.39 7.76 -9.51
N MET A 47 -3.25 7.95 -8.85
CA MET A 47 -3.16 8.80 -7.66
C MET A 47 -3.32 10.28 -8.04
N PRO A 48 -4.26 11.01 -7.42
CA PRO A 48 -4.37 12.45 -7.63
C PRO A 48 -3.19 13.18 -6.97
N SER A 49 -2.86 14.37 -7.50
CA SER A 49 -1.83 15.22 -6.90
C SER A 49 -2.22 15.66 -5.48
N ILE A 50 -1.27 15.57 -4.55
CA ILE A 50 -1.48 15.88 -3.14
C ILE A 50 -1.26 17.36 -2.81
N GLY A 51 -0.67 18.13 -3.74
CA GLY A 51 -0.29 19.52 -3.53
C GLY A 51 0.68 19.74 -2.35
N PHE A 52 0.97 21.01 -2.04
CA PHE A 52 1.81 21.37 -0.91
C PHE A 52 1.01 21.36 0.40
N MET A 53 1.50 20.61 1.39
CA MET A 53 1.02 20.59 2.79
C MET A 53 -0.49 20.38 3.02
N SER A 54 -1.22 19.79 2.08
CA SER A 54 -2.67 19.57 2.23
C SER A 54 -2.98 18.17 2.79
N ASN A 55 -3.35 18.11 4.06
CA ASN A 55 -3.75 16.85 4.71
C ASN A 55 -5.00 16.24 4.07
N SER A 56 -5.99 17.06 3.69
CA SER A 56 -7.19 16.59 3.02
C SER A 56 -6.89 15.95 1.66
N LYS A 57 -6.02 16.55 0.85
CA LYS A 57 -5.61 15.97 -0.44
C LYS A 57 -4.79 14.69 -0.28
N ARG A 58 -3.93 14.61 0.74
CA ARG A 58 -3.17 13.39 1.07
C ARG A 58 -4.09 12.22 1.43
N LEU A 59 -5.06 12.44 2.32
CA LEU A 59 -6.05 11.41 2.65
C LEU A 59 -6.92 11.03 1.45
N ALA A 60 -7.38 12.02 0.68
CA ALA A 60 -8.15 11.77 -0.52
C ALA A 60 -7.36 10.94 -1.55
N ALA A 61 -6.06 11.21 -1.70
CA ALA A 61 -5.18 10.45 -2.57
C ALA A 61 -4.99 9.00 -2.07
N PHE A 62 -4.76 8.80 -0.77
CA PHE A 62 -4.71 7.46 -0.19
C PHE A 62 -5.99 6.66 -0.47
N PHE A 63 -7.16 7.23 -0.18
CA PHE A 63 -8.44 6.56 -0.46
C PHE A 63 -8.72 6.40 -1.94
N SER A 64 -8.20 7.27 -2.81
CA SER A 64 -8.29 7.11 -4.26
C SER A 64 -7.51 5.87 -4.72
N VAL A 65 -6.27 5.71 -4.25
CA VAL A 65 -5.45 4.53 -4.53
C VAL A 65 -6.11 3.25 -4.02
N CYS A 66 -6.62 3.24 -2.78
CA CYS A 66 -7.30 2.07 -2.23
C CYS A 66 -8.57 1.70 -3.02
N ARG A 67 -9.36 2.68 -3.45
CA ARG A 67 -10.54 2.45 -4.31
C ARG A 67 -10.14 1.94 -5.68
N HIS A 68 -9.05 2.46 -6.25
CA HIS A 68 -8.53 1.96 -7.53
C HIS A 68 -8.10 0.49 -7.42
N LEU A 69 -7.36 0.14 -6.38
CA LEU A 69 -6.96 -1.24 -6.10
C LEU A 69 -8.19 -2.15 -5.87
N GLU A 70 -9.20 -1.68 -5.14
CA GLU A 70 -10.45 -2.44 -4.97
C GLU A 70 -11.15 -2.70 -6.32
N ASN A 71 -11.17 -1.73 -7.22
CA ASN A 71 -11.72 -1.92 -8.57
C ASN A 71 -10.92 -2.93 -9.40
N LEU A 72 -9.59 -2.97 -9.26
CA LEU A 72 -8.75 -3.98 -9.93
C LEU A 72 -9.06 -5.39 -9.40
N VAL A 73 -9.27 -5.52 -8.09
CA VAL A 73 -9.67 -6.79 -7.46
C VAL A 73 -11.05 -7.23 -7.94
N LEU A 74 -12.03 -6.33 -7.94
CA LEU A 74 -13.40 -6.64 -8.39
C LEU A 74 -13.47 -7.06 -9.86
N ARG A 75 -12.54 -6.57 -10.69
CA ARG A 75 -12.42 -6.94 -12.11
C ARG A 75 -11.58 -8.19 -12.36
N GLY A 76 -11.04 -8.81 -11.29
CA GLY A 76 -10.19 -10.00 -11.41
C GLY A 76 -8.80 -9.73 -11.99
N HIS A 77 -8.33 -8.48 -11.97
CA HIS A 77 -6.98 -8.14 -12.44
C HIS A 77 -5.89 -8.47 -11.40
N CYS A 78 -6.27 -8.52 -10.13
CA CYS A 78 -5.41 -8.96 -9.03
C CYS A 78 -6.27 -9.51 -7.89
N ASP A 79 -5.65 -10.17 -6.91
CA ASP A 79 -6.31 -10.54 -5.66
C ASP A 79 -6.10 -9.50 -4.55
N ALA A 80 -6.79 -9.69 -3.42
CA ALA A 80 -6.69 -8.76 -2.29
C ALA A 80 -5.29 -8.73 -1.64
N THR A 81 -4.56 -9.84 -1.68
CA THR A 81 -3.20 -9.95 -1.14
C THR A 81 -2.24 -9.11 -1.98
N GLN A 82 -2.30 -9.25 -3.31
CA GLN A 82 -1.55 -8.44 -4.27
C GLN A 82 -1.88 -6.95 -4.10
N ALA A 83 -3.16 -6.61 -3.95
CA ALA A 83 -3.58 -5.22 -3.74
C ALA A 83 -3.03 -4.62 -2.43
N ILE A 84 -3.05 -5.36 -1.32
CA ILE A 84 -2.47 -4.90 -0.04
C ILE A 84 -0.95 -4.81 -0.16
N PHE A 85 -0.29 -5.80 -0.78
CA PHE A 85 1.15 -5.78 -1.01
C PHE A 85 1.58 -4.60 -1.90
N SER A 86 0.77 -4.24 -2.90
CA SER A 86 0.99 -3.04 -3.71
C SER A 86 1.05 -1.77 -2.86
N LEU A 87 0.27 -1.64 -1.78
CA LEU A 87 0.37 -0.48 -0.88
C LEU A 87 1.74 -0.39 -0.22
N ALA A 88 2.33 -1.52 0.18
CA ALA A 88 3.68 -1.57 0.76
C ALA A 88 4.76 -1.17 -0.27
N LEU A 89 4.63 -1.66 -1.51
CA LEU A 89 5.51 -1.26 -2.61
C LEU A 89 5.44 0.24 -2.90
N LEU A 90 4.23 0.80 -2.91
CA LEU A 90 4.01 2.23 -3.12
C LEU A 90 4.57 3.07 -1.96
N ARG A 91 4.37 2.63 -0.71
CA ARG A 91 4.95 3.31 0.47
C ARG A 91 6.47 3.42 0.36
N LYS A 92 7.12 2.37 -0.12
CA LYS A 92 8.57 2.34 -0.33
C LYS A 92 9.00 3.18 -1.52
N SER A 93 8.27 3.13 -2.62
CA SER A 93 8.74 3.64 -3.91
C SER A 93 8.29 5.06 -4.26
N SER A 94 7.19 5.53 -3.66
CA SER A 94 6.61 6.85 -3.95
C SER A 94 6.69 7.76 -2.74
N SER A 95 7.40 8.88 -2.89
CA SER A 95 7.55 9.88 -1.83
C SER A 95 6.23 10.56 -1.48
N ASP A 96 5.39 10.79 -2.49
CA ASP A 96 4.08 11.41 -2.31
C ASP A 96 3.08 10.42 -1.73
N PHE A 97 3.05 9.18 -2.20
CA PHE A 97 2.20 8.16 -1.59
C PHE A 97 2.62 7.87 -0.15
N ARG A 98 3.92 7.87 0.16
CA ARG A 98 4.42 7.72 1.53
C ARG A 98 3.84 8.78 2.47
N LYS A 99 3.80 10.05 2.06
CA LYS A 99 3.15 11.12 2.85
C LYS A 99 1.66 10.87 3.06
N CYS A 100 0.99 10.21 2.12
CA CYS A 100 -0.44 9.90 2.23
C CYS A 100 -0.69 8.77 3.22
N ILE A 101 0.05 7.67 3.10
CA ILE A 101 -0.10 6.51 3.97
C ILE A 101 0.39 6.78 5.39
N ASP A 102 1.47 7.55 5.58
CA ASP A 102 1.94 7.94 6.92
C ASP A 102 0.90 8.84 7.63
N LEU A 103 0.23 9.72 6.90
CA LEU A 103 -0.87 10.50 7.46
C LEU A 103 -2.05 9.60 7.87
N PHE A 104 -2.41 8.63 7.04
CA PHE A 104 -3.45 7.65 7.38
C PHE A 104 -3.06 6.83 8.62
N ASP A 105 -1.83 6.31 8.69
CA ASP A 105 -1.30 5.55 9.84
C ASP A 105 -1.41 6.37 11.14
N SER A 106 -1.07 7.66 11.10
CA SER A 106 -1.18 8.54 12.28
C SER A 106 -2.62 8.74 12.77
N MET A 107 -3.60 8.56 11.87
CA MET A 107 -5.02 8.69 12.17
C MET A 107 -5.66 7.35 12.54
N ALA A 108 -5.10 6.23 12.09
CA ALA A 108 -5.62 4.87 12.26
C ALA A 108 -6.18 4.57 13.67
N PRO A 109 -5.49 4.92 14.78
CA PRO A 109 -5.99 4.64 16.13
C PRO A 109 -7.29 5.35 16.51
N ARG A 110 -7.65 6.42 15.77
CA ARG A 110 -8.82 7.26 16.03
C ARG A 110 -9.99 6.94 15.10
N ILE A 111 -9.81 6.05 14.13
CA ILE A 111 -10.83 5.76 13.12
C ILE A 111 -11.92 4.88 13.74
N GLY A 112 -13.10 5.46 13.93
CA GLY A 112 -14.25 4.81 14.53
C GLY A 112 -14.96 3.82 13.59
N LEU A 113 -15.85 2.99 14.15
CA LEU A 113 -16.60 1.96 13.40
C LEU A 113 -17.38 2.53 12.21
N VAL A 114 -18.02 3.69 12.39
CA VAL A 114 -18.81 4.35 11.34
C VAL A 114 -17.92 4.76 10.17
N GLU A 115 -16.76 5.37 10.44
CA GLU A 115 -15.81 5.78 9.41
C GLU A 115 -15.24 4.58 8.66
N ARG A 116 -14.89 3.50 9.38
CA ARG A 116 -14.45 2.23 8.76
C ARG A 116 -15.48 1.69 7.78
N SER A 117 -16.77 1.79 8.07
CA SER A 117 -17.83 1.27 7.20
C SER A 117 -17.86 1.93 5.82
N SER A 118 -17.39 3.17 5.72
CA SER A 118 -17.30 3.93 4.47
C SER A 118 -16.02 3.67 3.65
N MET A 119 -15.07 2.91 4.21
CA MET A 119 -13.80 2.63 3.57
C MET A 119 -13.88 1.42 2.62
N SER A 120 -13.12 1.52 1.52
CA SER A 120 -12.82 0.39 0.63
C SER A 120 -12.35 -0.84 1.41
N ARG A 121 -12.63 -2.05 0.92
CA ARG A 121 -12.11 -3.27 1.56
C ARG A 121 -10.59 -3.28 1.67
N ILE A 122 -9.90 -2.68 0.69
CA ILE A 122 -8.42 -2.57 0.69
C ILE A 122 -7.93 -1.69 1.85
N ALA A 123 -8.51 -0.49 2.02
CA ALA A 123 -8.16 0.39 3.16
C ALA A 123 -8.49 -0.25 4.51
N ARG A 124 -9.62 -0.97 4.62
CA ARG A 124 -9.96 -1.73 5.84
C ARG A 124 -8.99 -2.88 6.11
N GLY A 125 -8.59 -3.61 5.07
CA GLY A 125 -7.62 -4.69 5.18
C GLY A 125 -6.27 -4.18 5.66
N TYR A 126 -5.81 -3.05 5.13
CA TYR A 126 -4.59 -2.38 5.58
C TYR A 126 -4.70 -1.86 7.02
N LEU A 127 -5.83 -1.24 7.39
CA LEU A 127 -6.05 -0.80 8.77
C LEU A 127 -6.00 -1.99 9.75
N ALA A 128 -6.65 -3.10 9.39
CA ALA A 128 -6.64 -4.30 10.21
C ALA A 128 -5.25 -4.94 10.34
N SER A 129 -4.36 -4.80 9.33
CA SER A 129 -2.97 -5.25 9.48
C SER A 129 -2.18 -4.37 10.45
N LEU A 130 -2.38 -3.04 10.42
CA LEU A 130 -1.75 -2.13 11.37
C LEU A 130 -2.16 -2.43 12.82
N GLU A 131 -3.43 -2.74 13.03
CA GLU A 131 -3.95 -3.04 14.38
C GLU A 131 -3.36 -4.32 14.97
N ARG A 132 -3.04 -5.32 14.12
CA ARG A 132 -2.39 -6.56 14.56
C ARG A 132 -0.92 -6.35 14.93
N ASP A 133 -0.25 -5.38 14.33
CA ASP A 133 1.14 -5.03 14.67
C ASP A 133 1.25 -4.18 15.95
N LEU A 134 0.13 -3.61 16.41
CA LEU A 134 0.05 -2.78 17.63
C LEU A 134 -0.39 -3.56 18.89
N THR A 135 -0.80 -4.82 18.74
CA THR A 135 -1.25 -5.73 19.81
C THR A 135 -0.23 -6.82 20.08
#